data_AF-C0BEX8-F1
#
_entry.id   AF-C0BEX8-F1
#
_cell.length_a   1.000
_cell.length_b   1.000
_cell.length_c   1.000
_cell.angle_alpha   90.00
_cell.angle_beta   90.00
_cell.angle_gamma   90.00
#
_symmetry.space_group_name_H-M   'P 1'
#
loop_
_entity.id
_entity.type
_entity.pdbx_description
1 polymer ?
#
loop_
_entity_poly.entity_id
_entity_poly.type
_entity_poly.pdbx_seq_one_letter_code
_entity_poly.pdbx_strand_id
1 'polypeptide(L)'
;MFKKIAIKTGVLTTVFILAVIVSSYVTNRGNTDMSADMGGATLPRISFMTEGYEVNSLPGYKSDMTLTSMRDTLTPVTNNQLDMNIAKYDNQIQKVYWQVYTLNGKNVFRREPLKMFRIQ
;
A
#
# COMPACT_ATOMS: atom_id res chain seq x y z
N MET A 1 48.10 1.45 44.07
CA MET A 1 47.50 1.64 42.72
C MET A 1 46.22 0.81 42.53
N PHE A 2 46.25 -0.51 42.79
CA PHE A 2 45.13 -1.45 42.58
C PHE A 2 43.82 -1.13 43.30
N LYS A 3 43.83 -0.64 44.55
CA LYS A 3 42.60 -0.30 45.29
C LYS A 3 41.77 0.80 44.61
N LYS A 4 42.42 1.82 44.02
CA LYS A 4 41.71 2.90 43.31
C LYS A 4 41.12 2.42 41.98
N ILE A 5 41.80 1.48 41.32
CA ILE A 5 41.31 0.85 40.08
C ILE A 5 40.11 -0.04 40.40
N ALA A 6 40.20 -0.89 41.43
CA ALA A 6 39.10 -1.75 41.85
C ALA A 6 37.84 -0.96 42.24
N ILE A 7 37.99 0.17 42.94
CA ILE A 7 36.86 1.05 43.29
C ILE A 7 36.26 1.69 42.03
N LYS A 8 37.09 2.23 41.12
CA LYS A 8 36.59 2.81 39.87
C LYS A 8 35.87 1.78 39.00
N THR A 9 36.42 0.57 38.90
CA THR A 9 35.79 -0.54 38.17
C THR A 9 34.48 -0.96 38.81
N GLY A 10 34.42 -1.05 40.14
CA GLY A 10 33.19 -1.36 40.87
C GLY A 10 32.10 -0.32 40.63
N VAL A 11 32.43 0.96 40.78
CA VAL A 11 31.48 2.07 40.54
C VAL A 11 30.97 2.07 39.10
N LEU A 12 31.87 1.90 38.12
CA LEU A 12 31.47 1.85 36.71
C LEU A 12 30.51 0.70 36.42
N THR A 13 30.79 -0.48 36.98
CA THR A 13 29.96 -1.68 36.80
C THR A 13 28.56 -1.46 37.39
N THR A 14 28.47 -0.87 38.59
CA THR A 14 27.18 -0.57 39.24
C THR A 14 26.36 0.44 38.44
N VAL A 15 26.98 1.52 37.96
CA VAL A 15 26.30 2.53 37.13
C VAL A 15 25.81 1.93 35.82
N PHE A 16 26.61 1.07 35.19
CA PHE A 16 26.23 0.38 33.96
C PHE A 16 25.01 -0.53 34.16
N ILE A 17 25.00 -1.33 35.23
CA ILE A 17 23.86 -2.21 35.55
C ILE A 17 22.59 -1.38 35.83
N LEU A 18 22.70 -0.31 36.60
CA LEU A 18 21.57 0.59 36.86
C LEU A 18 21.05 1.22 35.57
N ALA A 19 21.94 1.69 34.69
CA ALA A 19 21.56 2.26 33.41
C ALA A 19 20.84 1.24 32.52
N VAL A 20 21.28 -0.03 32.50
CA VAL A 20 20.61 -1.11 31.75
C VAL A 20 19.23 -1.41 32.34
N ILE A 21 19.09 -1.48 33.67
CA ILE A 21 17.79 -1.74 34.32
C ILE A 21 16.82 -0.59 34.05
N VAL A 22 17.25 0.66 34.19
CA VAL A 22 16.41 1.83 33.92
C VAL A 22 16.08 1.93 32.44
N SER A 23 17.04 1.72 31.55
CA SER A 23 16.79 1.70 30.09
C SER A 23 15.85 0.57 29.72
N SER A 24 15.97 -0.61 30.33
CA SER A 24 15.01 -1.70 30.15
C SER A 24 13.63 -1.28 30.65
N TYR A 25 13.51 -0.71 31.84
CA TYR A 25 12.21 -0.25 32.35
C TYR A 25 11.60 0.90 31.54
N VAL A 26 12.40 1.79 30.96
CA VAL A 26 11.92 2.92 30.16
C VAL A 26 11.59 2.45 28.74
N THR A 27 12.49 1.73 28.08
CA THR A 27 12.35 1.27 26.69
C THR A 27 11.34 0.12 26.57
N ASN A 28 11.24 -0.75 27.58
CA ASN A 28 10.30 -1.87 27.57
C ASN A 28 8.88 -1.45 28.01
N ARG A 29 8.69 -0.20 28.47
CA ARG A 29 7.38 0.39 28.79
C ARG A 29 6.68 0.90 27.52
N GLY A 30 6.39 -0.03 26.62
CA GLY A 30 5.76 0.30 25.35
C GLY A 30 6.16 -0.60 24.18
N ASN A 31 6.85 -1.73 24.44
CA ASN A 31 6.98 -2.76 23.41
C ASN A 31 5.71 -3.64 23.36
N THR A 32 4.54 -2.98 23.34
CA THR A 32 3.35 -3.53 22.71
C THR A 32 3.67 -3.64 21.24
N ASP A 33 3.61 -4.86 20.69
CA ASP A 33 3.78 -5.18 19.28
C ASP A 33 3.62 -3.96 18.36
N MET A 34 4.75 -3.42 17.89
CA MET A 34 4.78 -2.41 16.83
C MET A 34 4.49 -3.02 15.45
N SER A 35 3.79 -4.15 15.42
CA SER A 35 3.02 -4.54 14.25
C SER A 35 1.79 -3.64 14.23
N ALA A 36 1.96 -2.39 13.79
CA ALA A 36 0.82 -1.57 13.43
C ALA A 36 0.06 -2.34 12.35
N ASP A 37 -1.08 -2.91 12.70
CA ASP A 37 -2.01 -3.45 11.71
C ASP A 37 -2.33 -2.29 10.78
N MET A 38 -1.79 -2.34 9.57
CA MET A 38 -1.95 -1.27 8.58
C MET A 38 -3.40 -1.18 8.08
N GLY A 39 -4.29 -2.04 8.59
CA GLY A 39 -5.64 -2.22 8.12
C GLY A 39 -5.66 -2.92 6.77
N GLY A 40 -6.70 -3.72 6.53
CA GLY A 40 -6.92 -4.29 5.20
C GLY A 40 -7.13 -3.20 4.13
N ALA A 41 -6.85 -3.53 2.87
CA ALA A 41 -7.12 -2.63 1.75
C ALA A 41 -8.63 -2.35 1.64
N THR A 42 -9.02 -1.09 1.78
CA THR A 42 -10.44 -0.69 1.80
C THR A 42 -10.98 -0.20 0.47
N LEU A 43 -10.12 0.18 -0.48
CA LEU A 43 -10.56 0.68 -1.78
C LEU A 43 -10.56 -0.43 -2.83
N PRO A 44 -11.57 -0.48 -3.73
CA PRO A 44 -11.56 -1.43 -4.82
C PRO A 44 -10.30 -1.29 -5.68
N ARG A 45 -9.81 -2.41 -6.19
CA ARG A 45 -8.65 -2.46 -7.08
C ARG A 45 -9.07 -3.07 -8.39
N ILE A 46 -8.61 -2.50 -9.50
CA ILE A 46 -8.82 -3.06 -10.83
C ILE A 46 -7.52 -3.61 -11.40
N SER A 47 -7.63 -4.55 -12.32
CA SER A 47 -6.53 -5.08 -13.11
C SER A 47 -7.05 -5.62 -14.42
N PHE A 48 -6.14 -5.93 -15.34
CA PHE A 48 -6.48 -6.37 -16.69
C PHE A 48 -5.88 -7.73 -16.97
N MET A 49 -6.55 -8.53 -17.79
CA MET A 49 -6.03 -9.84 -18.22
C MET A 49 -5.49 -9.72 -19.65
N THR A 50 -4.24 -10.14 -19.84
CA THR A 50 -3.61 -10.27 -21.16
C THR A 50 -2.94 -11.63 -21.26
N GLU A 51 -3.25 -12.41 -22.29
CA GLU A 51 -2.66 -13.74 -22.52
C GLU A 51 -2.71 -14.68 -21.30
N GLY A 52 -3.73 -14.55 -20.45
CA GLY A 52 -3.89 -15.34 -19.23
C GLY A 52 -3.18 -14.79 -17.98
N TYR A 53 -2.48 -13.65 -18.07
CA TYR A 53 -1.80 -12.99 -16.96
C TYR A 53 -2.52 -11.73 -16.50
N GLU A 54 -2.59 -11.54 -15.18
CA GLU A 54 -3.06 -10.29 -14.57
C GLU A 54 -1.96 -9.23 -14.66
N VAL A 55 -2.28 -8.11 -15.30
CA VAL A 55 -1.37 -6.97 -15.50
C VAL A 55 -2.03 -5.66 -15.08
N ASN A 56 -1.19 -4.64 -14.88
CA ASN A 56 -1.60 -3.24 -14.70
C ASN A 56 -2.66 -3.07 -13.61
N SER A 57 -2.27 -3.51 -12.42
CA SER A 57 -3.02 -3.31 -11.21
C SER A 57 -3.09 -1.84 -10.82
N LEU A 58 -4.30 -1.34 -10.65
CA LEU A 58 -4.56 0.04 -10.25
C LEU A 58 -5.45 0.06 -8.99
N PRO A 59 -4.98 0.65 -7.88
CA PRO A 59 -5.82 0.86 -6.72
C PRO A 59 -6.88 1.95 -7.01
N GLY A 60 -7.99 1.90 -6.29
CA GLY A 60 -8.98 2.98 -6.32
C GLY A 60 -8.46 4.25 -5.66
N TYR A 61 -8.97 5.40 -6.10
CA TYR A 61 -8.62 6.72 -5.57
C TYR A 61 -9.88 7.44 -5.10
N LYS A 62 -9.75 8.22 -4.02
CA LYS A 62 -10.84 9.08 -3.48
C LYS A 62 -10.79 10.52 -3.99
N SER A 63 -9.68 10.91 -4.60
CA SER A 63 -9.44 12.25 -5.10
C SER A 63 -9.12 12.20 -6.59
N ASP A 64 -9.45 13.28 -7.30
CA ASP A 64 -9.13 13.40 -8.72
C ASP A 64 -7.61 13.36 -8.92
N MET A 65 -7.19 12.57 -9.91
CA MET A 65 -5.80 12.45 -10.31
C MET A 65 -5.57 13.03 -11.71
N THR A 66 -4.37 13.58 -11.91
CA THR A 66 -3.93 14.05 -13.22
C THR A 66 -3.72 12.86 -14.15
N LEU A 67 -4.67 12.62 -15.07
CA LEU A 67 -4.68 11.49 -16.01
C LEU A 67 -3.36 11.30 -16.78
N THR A 68 -2.66 12.37 -17.16
CA THR A 68 -1.40 12.29 -17.90
C THR A 68 -0.24 11.76 -17.06
N SER A 69 -0.33 11.85 -15.74
CA SER A 69 0.70 11.39 -14.80
C SER A 69 0.58 9.90 -14.46
N MET A 70 -0.48 9.22 -14.92
CA MET A 70 -0.75 7.81 -14.59
C MET A 70 -0.44 6.86 -15.75
N ARG A 71 0.34 7.33 -16.74
CA ARG A 71 0.57 6.65 -18.03
C ARG A 71 1.75 5.69 -18.00
N ASP A 72 1.84 4.89 -16.96
CA ASP A 72 3.04 4.08 -16.73
C ASP A 72 3.00 2.74 -17.46
N THR A 73 1.84 2.37 -18.03
CA THR A 73 1.61 1.04 -18.58
C THR A 73 0.93 1.06 -19.94
N LEU A 74 1.40 0.20 -20.84
CA LEU A 74 0.79 -0.07 -22.15
C LEU A 74 0.11 -1.44 -22.08
N THR A 75 -1.23 -1.46 -22.06
CA THR A 75 -2.00 -2.71 -22.19
C THR A 75 -2.47 -2.84 -23.64
N PRO A 76 -2.14 -3.93 -24.35
CA PRO A 76 -2.69 -4.17 -25.68
C PRO A 76 -4.21 -4.40 -25.57
N VAL A 77 -4.96 -3.83 -26.51
CA VAL A 77 -6.40 -4.05 -26.64
C VAL A 77 -6.63 -4.99 -27.81
N THR A 78 -7.25 -6.13 -27.56
CA THR A 78 -7.50 -7.15 -28.58
C THR A 78 -8.98 -7.13 -28.96
N ASN A 79 -9.29 -7.05 -30.25
CA ASN A 79 -10.68 -7.03 -30.77
C ASN A 79 -11.58 -5.97 -30.11
N ASN A 80 -11.02 -4.80 -29.76
CA ASN A 80 -11.72 -3.72 -29.04
C ASN A 80 -12.31 -4.15 -27.68
N GLN A 81 -11.78 -5.23 -27.10
CA GLN A 81 -12.19 -5.76 -25.81
C GLN A 81 -10.98 -5.80 -24.87
N LEU A 82 -11.28 -5.66 -23.58
CA LEU A 82 -10.30 -5.72 -22.51
C LEU A 82 -10.96 -6.44 -21.34
N ASP A 83 -10.35 -7.54 -20.92
CA ASP A 83 -10.82 -8.29 -19.76
C ASP A 83 -10.32 -7.60 -18.50
N MET A 84 -11.25 -7.18 -17.64
CA MET A 84 -10.96 -6.48 -16.40
C MET A 84 -11.38 -7.34 -15.20
N ASN A 85 -10.54 -7.38 -14.18
CA ASN A 85 -10.87 -7.90 -12.87
C ASN A 85 -11.06 -6.75 -11.87
N ILE A 86 -11.99 -6.92 -10.93
CA ILE A 86 -12.27 -5.94 -9.87
C ILE A 86 -12.26 -6.66 -8.53
N ALA A 87 -11.23 -6.40 -7.72
CA ALA A 87 -11.20 -6.78 -6.32
C ALA A 87 -11.98 -5.74 -5.51
N LYS A 88 -13.19 -6.09 -5.08
CA LYS A 88 -14.09 -5.19 -4.34
C LYS A 88 -13.80 -5.08 -2.84
N TYR A 89 -13.15 -6.09 -2.25
CA TYR A 89 -13.03 -6.25 -0.79
C TYR A 89 -14.42 -6.12 -0.13
N ASP A 90 -14.56 -5.30 0.92
CA ASP A 90 -15.83 -5.10 1.63
C ASP A 90 -16.79 -4.11 0.94
N ASN A 91 -16.45 -3.64 -0.27
CA ASN A 91 -17.26 -2.64 -0.98
C ASN A 91 -18.40 -3.28 -1.79
N GLN A 92 -19.52 -2.57 -1.82
CA GLN A 92 -20.63 -2.83 -2.74
C GLN A 92 -20.44 -1.99 -4.01
N ILE A 93 -20.20 -2.63 -5.16
CA ILE A 93 -20.04 -1.95 -6.45
C ILE A 93 -21.40 -1.75 -7.09
N GLN A 94 -21.90 -0.51 -7.10
CA GLN A 94 -23.22 -0.20 -7.66
C GLN A 94 -23.21 -0.07 -9.19
N LYS A 95 -22.23 0.67 -9.73
CA LYS A 95 -22.09 0.96 -11.16
C LYS A 95 -20.63 1.17 -11.51
N VAL A 96 -20.25 0.77 -12.71
CA VAL A 96 -18.91 1.06 -13.25
C VAL A 96 -19.05 1.56 -14.69
N TYR A 97 -18.30 2.61 -14.99
CA TYR A 97 -18.23 3.24 -16.29
C TYR A 97 -16.78 3.23 -16.76
N TRP A 98 -16.59 3.08 -18.07
CA TRP A 98 -15.28 3.24 -18.70
C TRP A 98 -15.28 4.42 -19.64
N GLN A 99 -14.11 5.02 -19.82
CA GLN A 99 -13.92 6.22 -20.62
C GLN A 99 -12.64 6.11 -21.44
N VAL A 100 -12.72 6.48 -22.71
CA VAL A 100 -11.54 6.62 -23.58
C VAL A 100 -11.26 8.09 -23.77
N TYR A 101 -10.04 8.49 -23.44
CA TYR A 101 -9.57 9.86 -23.54
C TYR A 101 -8.64 10.05 -24.73
N THR A 102 -8.55 11.29 -25.22
CA THR A 102 -7.49 11.71 -26.14
C THR A 102 -6.11 11.60 -25.50
N LEU A 103 -5.05 11.60 -26.32
CA LEU A 103 -3.68 11.47 -25.82
C LEU A 103 -3.27 12.59 -24.84
N ASN A 104 -3.90 13.75 -24.89
CA ASN A 104 -3.66 14.84 -23.92
C ASN A 104 -4.53 14.76 -22.65
N GLY A 105 -5.40 13.76 -22.51
CA GLY A 105 -6.28 13.57 -21.35
C GLY A 105 -7.43 14.59 -21.22
N LYS A 106 -7.58 15.52 -22.18
CA LYS A 106 -8.54 16.64 -22.07
C LYS A 106 -9.94 16.30 -22.59
N ASN A 107 -10.03 15.54 -23.68
CA ASN A 107 -11.29 15.22 -24.32
C ASN A 107 -11.63 13.73 -24.16
N VAL A 108 -12.90 13.43 -23.93
CA VAL A 108 -13.43 12.06 -23.86
C VAL A 108 -14.01 11.70 -25.21
N PHE A 109 -13.52 10.63 -25.82
CA PHE A 109 -14.05 10.09 -27.08
C PHE A 109 -15.29 9.23 -26.86
N ARG A 110 -15.31 8.44 -25.78
CA ARG A 110 -16.40 7.53 -25.46
C ARG A 110 -16.52 7.33 -23.96
N ARG A 111 -17.75 7.26 -23.47
CA ARG A 111 -18.10 6.91 -22.09
C ARG A 111 -19.30 5.98 -22.14
N GLU A 112 -19.15 4.77 -21.59
CA GLU A 112 -20.23 3.79 -21.56
C GLU A 112 -20.22 3.03 -20.22
N PRO A 113 -21.39 2.52 -19.77
CA PRO A 113 -21.41 1.56 -18.67
C PRO A 113 -20.70 0.26 -19.10
N LEU A 114 -20.05 -0.41 -18.16
CA LEU A 114 -19.49 -1.74 -18.39
C LEU A 114 -20.61 -2.74 -18.68
N LYS A 115 -20.46 -3.49 -19.78
CA LYS A 115 -21.48 -4.42 -20.26
C LYS A 115 -21.48 -5.77 -19.53
N MET A 116 -20.36 -6.15 -18.89
CA MET A 116 -20.24 -7.43 -18.21
C MET A 116 -19.42 -7.29 -16.93
N PHE A 117 -19.99 -7.78 -15.82
CA PHE A 117 -19.37 -7.81 -14.50
C PHE A 117 -19.16 -9.27 -14.11
N ARG A 118 -17.91 -9.71 -13.94
CA ARG A 118 -17.60 -10.99 -13.29
C ARG A 118 -16.89 -10.64 -11.98
N ILE A 119 -17.64 -10.65 -10.88
CA ILE A 119 -17.10 -10.46 -9.54
C ILE A 119 -16.51 -11.80 -9.10
N GLN A 120 -15.21 -11.87 -8.87
CA GLN A 120 -14.58 -12.96 -8.14
C GLN A 120 -14.38 -12.53 -6.69
#